data_AF-A0A5B1RE42-F1
#
_entry.id   AF-A0A5B1RE42-F1
#
_cell.length_a   1.000
_cell.length_b   1.000
_cell.length_c   1.000
_cell.angle_alpha   90.00
_cell.angle_beta   90.00
_cell.angle_gamma   90.00
#
_symmetry.space_group_name_H-M   'P 1'
#
loop_
_entity.id
_entity.type
_entity.pdbx_description
1 polymer ?
#
loop_
_entity_poly.entity_id
_entity_poly.type
_entity_poly.pdbx_seq_one_letter_code
_entity_poly.pdbx_strand_id
1 'polypeptide(L)'
;LQILKDATLFFSRGTPNLATVIPAMDHIDTTLATNATDASLNTAIRASLGMVKRTLNRYYNLTDSSEVYRIAMVLHPRHKLAYFKNAQWEDEWIETAREMVQDEFRRSYASLSIPNEAEDEAEASEEGIQVSV
;
A
#
# COMPACT_ATOMS: atom_id res chain seq x y z
N LEU A 1 -3.86 19.96 -15.14
CA LEU A 1 -4.19 18.54 -15.40
C LEU A 1 -5.14 18.06 -14.31
N GLN A 2 -6.34 17.61 -14.65
CA GLN A 2 -7.37 17.23 -13.69
C GLN A 2 -6.91 16.09 -12.77
N ILE A 3 -6.15 15.13 -13.30
CA ILE A 3 -5.61 13.98 -12.54
C ILE A 3 -4.79 14.38 -11.31
N LEU A 4 -3.97 15.44 -11.40
CA LEU A 4 -3.17 15.89 -10.28
C LEU A 4 -4.04 16.55 -9.20
N LYS A 5 -5.09 17.27 -9.60
CA LYS A 5 -6.07 17.85 -8.68
C LYS A 5 -6.82 16.74 -7.94
N ASP A 6 -7.26 15.71 -8.66
CA ASP A 6 -7.98 14.58 -8.09
C ASP A 6 -7.11 13.80 -7.10
N ALA A 7 -5.84 13.55 -7.44
CA ALA A 7 -4.87 12.94 -6.54
C ALA A 7 -4.65 13.79 -5.27
N THR A 8 -4.43 15.10 -5.41
CA THR A 8 -4.26 16.00 -4.25
C THR A 8 -5.50 15.97 -3.36
N LEU A 9 -6.71 16.06 -3.93
CA LEU A 9 -7.95 16.00 -3.15
C LEU A 9 -8.16 14.65 -2.49
N PHE A 10 -7.74 13.56 -3.12
CA PHE A 10 -7.79 12.22 -2.55
C PHE A 10 -6.88 12.10 -1.32
N PHE A 11 -5.63 12.56 -1.42
CA PHE A 11 -4.67 12.52 -0.31
C PHE A 11 -4.90 13.57 0.77
N SER A 12 -5.70 14.60 0.50
CA SER A 12 -6.08 15.62 1.49
C SER A 12 -7.24 15.18 2.40
N ARG A 13 -7.76 13.96 2.25
CA ARG A 13 -8.82 13.40 3.11
C ARG A 13 -8.23 12.99 4.47
N GLY A 14 -9.08 12.84 5.49
CA GLY A 14 -8.64 12.46 6.85
C GLY A 14 -8.13 11.02 7.01
N THR A 15 -8.21 10.19 5.96
CA THR A 15 -7.79 8.77 6.00
C THR A 15 -6.95 8.37 4.77
N PRO A 16 -5.81 9.02 4.49
CA PRO A 16 -4.93 8.55 3.42
C PRO A 16 -4.24 7.27 3.90
N ASN A 17 -4.42 6.17 3.16
CA ASN A 17 -3.79 4.89 3.47
C ASN A 17 -2.52 4.74 2.62
N LEU A 18 -1.43 4.29 3.24
CA LEU A 18 -0.17 3.98 2.56
C LEU A 18 -0.36 3.05 1.35
N ALA A 19 -1.29 2.09 1.46
CA ALA A 19 -1.66 1.17 0.38
C ALA A 19 -2.37 1.85 -0.83
N THR A 20 -2.60 3.15 -0.80
CA THR A 20 -3.23 3.88 -1.92
C THR A 20 -2.22 4.71 -2.71
N VAL A 21 -1.00 4.86 -2.20
CA VAL A 21 0.03 5.71 -2.82
C VAL A 21 0.52 5.12 -4.14
N ILE A 22 0.88 3.83 -4.16
CA ILE A 22 1.33 3.15 -5.39
C ILE A 22 0.22 3.16 -6.46
N PRO A 23 -1.04 2.76 -6.17
CA PRO A 23 -2.13 2.86 -7.15
C PRO A 23 -2.39 4.27 -7.66
N ALA A 24 -2.27 5.30 -6.82
CA ALA A 24 -2.43 6.67 -7.27
C ALA A 24 -1.29 7.11 -8.19
N MET A 25 -0.05 6.72 -7.90
CA MET A 25 1.10 7.00 -8.78
C MET A 25 0.97 6.28 -10.13
N ASP A 26 0.57 5.01 -10.15
CA ASP A 26 0.30 4.24 -11.38
C ASP A 26 -0.76 4.93 -12.25
N HIS A 27 -1.83 5.41 -11.63
CA HIS A 27 -2.91 6.10 -12.32
C HIS A 27 -2.47 7.45 -12.88
N ILE A 28 -1.66 8.22 -12.14
CA ILE A 28 -1.05 9.46 -12.62
C ILE A 28 -0.12 9.16 -13.80
N ASP A 29 0.77 8.16 -13.69
CA ASP A 29 1.73 7.84 -14.76
C ASP A 29 1.03 7.45 -16.06
N THR A 30 0.05 6.55 -15.96
CA THR A 30 -0.76 6.10 -17.10
C THR A 30 -1.43 7.30 -17.78
N THR A 31 -2.07 8.18 -16.99
CA THR A 31 -2.76 9.35 -17.52
C THR A 31 -1.79 10.33 -18.20
N LEU A 32 -0.61 10.57 -17.61
CA LEU A 32 0.41 11.43 -18.19
C LEU A 32 0.98 10.84 -19.49
N ALA A 33 1.22 9.52 -19.52
CA ALA A 33 1.73 8.81 -20.69
C ALA A 33 0.73 8.88 -21.85
N THR A 34 -0.55 8.63 -21.60
CA THR A 34 -1.62 8.77 -22.61
C THR A 34 -1.66 10.19 -23.17
N ASN A 35 -1.68 11.20 -22.29
CA ASN A 35 -1.70 12.60 -22.73
C ASN A 35 -0.43 13.00 -23.50
N ALA A 36 0.75 12.47 -23.15
CA ALA A 36 1.99 12.81 -23.85
C ALA A 36 2.01 12.33 -25.32
N THR A 37 1.25 11.27 -25.62
CA THR A 37 1.07 10.73 -26.98
C THR A 37 -0.03 11.43 -27.78
N ASP A 38 -0.83 12.27 -27.15
CA ASP A 38 -1.91 12.99 -27.82
C ASP A 38 -1.35 14.09 -28.74
N ALA A 39 -1.51 13.87 -30.06
CA ALA A 39 -1.05 14.79 -31.09
C ALA A 39 -1.86 16.10 -31.14
N SER A 40 -3.04 16.16 -30.49
CA SER A 40 -3.83 17.39 -30.38
C SER A 40 -3.24 18.39 -29.38
N LEU A 41 -2.36 17.94 -28.49
CA LEU A 41 -1.69 18.80 -27.50
C LEU A 41 -0.46 19.50 -28.10
N ASN A 42 -0.26 20.75 -27.69
CA ASN A 42 0.89 21.55 -28.11
C ASN A 42 2.22 20.88 -27.70
N THR A 43 3.24 21.02 -28.55
CA THR A 43 4.61 20.51 -28.31
C THR A 43 5.17 20.93 -26.94
N ALA A 44 4.93 22.15 -26.49
CA ALA A 44 5.36 22.62 -25.18
C ALA A 44 4.68 21.86 -24.03
N ILE A 45 3.38 21.54 -24.18
CA ILE A 45 2.63 20.74 -23.20
C ILE A 45 3.19 19.32 -23.16
N ARG A 46 3.43 18.69 -24.30
CA ARG A 46 4.02 17.35 -24.39
C ARG A 46 5.42 17.29 -23.78
N ALA A 47 6.25 18.31 -24.02
CA ALA A 47 7.57 18.43 -23.37
C ALA A 47 7.45 18.55 -21.84
N SER A 48 6.51 19.36 -21.36
CA SER A 48 6.24 19.51 -19.92
C SER A 48 5.76 18.20 -19.28
N LEU A 49 4.91 17.42 -19.96
CA LEU A 49 4.47 16.10 -19.50
C LEU A 49 5.65 15.14 -19.34
N GLY A 50 6.61 15.18 -20.26
CA GLY A 50 7.86 14.42 -20.13
C GLY A 50 8.67 14.79 -18.88
N MET A 51 8.72 16.07 -18.52
CA MET A 51 9.37 16.52 -17.28
C MET A 51 8.62 16.03 -16.04
N VAL A 52 7.29 16.15 -16.02
CA VAL A 52 6.46 15.66 -14.91
C VAL A 52 6.64 14.15 -14.71
N LYS A 53 6.67 13.37 -15.79
CA LYS A 53 6.90 11.91 -15.73
C LYS A 53 8.26 11.56 -15.11
N ARG A 54 9.34 12.28 -15.45
CA ARG A 54 10.65 12.06 -14.81
C ARG A 54 10.62 12.32 -13.31
N THR A 55 9.94 13.39 -12.90
CA THR A 55 9.76 13.68 -11.47
C THR A 55 8.94 12.59 -10.79
N LEU A 56 7.85 12.14 -11.40
CA LEU A 56 7.02 11.06 -10.88
C LEU A 56 7.83 9.77 -10.70
N ASN A 57 8.59 9.34 -11.71
CA ASN A 57 9.43 8.15 -11.65
C ASN A 57 10.45 8.22 -10.51
N ARG A 58 11.00 9.41 -10.21
CA ARG A 58 11.91 9.59 -9.07
C ARG A 58 11.22 9.27 -7.74
N TYR A 59 10.01 9.78 -7.53
CA TYR A 59 9.25 9.50 -6.31
C TYR A 59 8.70 8.07 -6.26
N TYR A 60 8.36 7.51 -7.42
CA TYR A 60 7.98 6.12 -7.55
C TYR A 60 9.09 5.20 -7.07
N ASN A 61 10.32 5.39 -7.56
CA ASN A 61 11.49 4.61 -7.14
C ASN A 61 11.74 4.72 -5.62
N LEU A 62 11.56 5.91 -5.04
CA LEU A 62 11.70 6.10 -3.59
C LEU A 62 10.60 5.36 -2.81
N THR A 63 9.37 5.40 -3.31
CA THR A 63 8.22 4.71 -2.70
C THR A 63 8.39 3.20 -2.77
N ASP A 64 8.84 2.68 -3.91
CA ASP A 64 9.07 1.25 -4.11
C ASP A 64 10.27 0.73 -3.30
N SER A 65 11.32 1.54 -3.14
CA SER A 65 12.48 1.18 -2.30
C SER A 65 12.14 1.06 -0.82
N SER A 66 10.98 1.54 -0.39
CA SER A 66 10.52 1.47 1.00
C SER A 66 9.67 0.22 1.24
N GLU A 67 10.17 -0.65 2.11
CA GLU A 67 9.48 -1.88 2.55
C GLU A 67 8.05 -1.60 3.06
N VAL A 68 7.85 -0.46 3.73
CA VAL A 68 6.58 -0.08 4.36
C VAL A 68 5.45 0.04 3.33
N TYR A 69 5.70 0.64 2.17
CA TYR A 69 4.68 0.79 1.12
C TYR A 69 4.33 -0.56 0.48
N ARG A 70 5.33 -1.42 0.27
CA ARG A 70 5.13 -2.76 -0.30
C ARG A 70 4.40 -3.67 0.67
N ILE A 71 4.77 -3.66 1.96
CA ILE A 71 4.08 -4.40 3.02
C ILE A 71 2.62 -3.93 3.16
N ALA A 72 2.37 -2.62 3.20
CA ALA A 72 1.01 -2.09 3.31
C ALA A 72 0.10 -2.53 2.14
N MET A 73 0.65 -2.55 0.91
CA MET A 73 -0.06 -3.08 -0.26
C MET A 73 -0.39 -4.57 -0.14
N VAL A 74 0.58 -5.39 0.30
CA VAL A 74 0.39 -6.84 0.46
C VAL A 74 -0.62 -7.16 1.56
N LEU A 75 -0.61 -6.41 2.66
CA LEU A 75 -1.56 -6.59 3.77
C LEU A 75 -2.96 -6.06 3.43
N HIS A 76 -3.11 -5.24 2.39
CA HIS A 76 -4.42 -4.69 2.03
C HIS A 76 -5.35 -5.79 1.51
N PRO A 77 -6.53 -6.00 2.12
CA PRO A 77 -7.38 -7.18 1.89
C PRO A 77 -7.88 -7.30 0.45
N ARG A 78 -8.00 -6.17 -0.26
CA ARG A 78 -8.43 -6.13 -1.67
C ARG A 78 -7.28 -6.23 -2.67
N HIS A 79 -6.05 -5.91 -2.29
CA HIS A 79 -4.91 -5.85 -3.21
C HIS A 79 -4.09 -7.13 -3.14
N LYS A 80 -3.54 -7.43 -1.96
CA LYS A 80 -2.63 -8.56 -1.74
C LYS A 80 -1.59 -8.64 -2.87
N LEU A 81 -1.13 -9.85 -3.18
CA LEU A 81 -0.27 -10.10 -4.34
C LEU A 81 -1.00 -10.02 -5.68
N ALA A 82 -2.34 -10.06 -5.67
CA ALA A 82 -3.15 -10.03 -6.89
C ALA A 82 -3.08 -8.67 -7.60
N TYR A 83 -2.94 -7.57 -6.84
CA TYR A 83 -2.77 -6.24 -7.41
C TYR A 83 -1.53 -6.18 -8.31
N PHE A 84 -0.37 -6.64 -7.84
CA PHE A 84 0.87 -6.55 -8.61
C PHE A 84 0.81 -7.37 -9.90
N LYS A 85 0.15 -8.54 -9.87
CA LYS A 85 -0.10 -9.35 -11.07
C LYS A 85 -0.98 -8.61 -12.08
N ASN A 86 -2.06 -7.99 -11.62
CA ASN A 86 -2.97 -7.23 -12.47
C ASN A 86 -2.33 -5.96 -13.02
N ALA A 87 -1.42 -5.34 -12.26
CA ALA A 87 -0.62 -4.19 -12.66
C ALA A 87 0.56 -4.57 -13.59
N GLN A 88 0.70 -5.86 -13.94
CA GLN A 88 1.75 -6.38 -14.83
C GLN A 88 3.18 -6.07 -14.31
N TRP A 89 3.35 -6.11 -12.99
CA TRP A 89 4.69 -6.05 -12.41
C TRP A 89 5.46 -7.33 -12.71
N GLU A 90 6.79 -7.23 -12.79
CA GLU A 90 7.67 -8.37 -12.98
C GLU A 90 7.55 -9.36 -11.81
N ASP A 91 7.55 -10.66 -12.12
CA ASP A 91 7.36 -11.72 -11.11
C ASP A 91 8.40 -11.66 -9.99
N GLU A 92 9.64 -11.27 -10.31
CA GLU A 92 10.72 -11.06 -9.33
C GLU A 92 10.31 -10.03 -8.26
N TRP A 93 9.65 -8.94 -8.67
CA TRP A 93 9.23 -7.87 -7.76
C TRP A 93 8.06 -8.31 -6.87
N ILE A 94 7.20 -9.17 -7.39
CA ILE A 94 6.10 -9.77 -6.62
C ILE A 94 6.66 -10.73 -5.58
N GLU A 95 7.73 -11.47 -5.92
CA GLU A 95 8.42 -12.34 -4.99
C GLU A 95 9.12 -11.55 -3.89
N THR A 96 9.92 -10.54 -4.24
CA THR A 96 10.58 -9.68 -3.25
C THR A 96 9.57 -9.02 -2.30
N ALA A 97 8.41 -8.58 -2.80
CA ALA A 97 7.37 -8.02 -1.94
C ALA A 97 6.81 -9.05 -0.94
N ARG A 98 6.69 -10.31 -1.35
CA ARG A 98 6.27 -11.41 -0.46
C ARG A 98 7.33 -11.75 0.57
N GLU A 99 8.59 -11.87 0.14
CA GLU A 99 9.73 -12.17 1.00
C GLU A 99 9.86 -11.10 2.09
N MET A 100 9.83 -9.82 1.75
CA MET A 100 9.90 -8.72 2.73
C MET A 100 8.81 -8.80 3.80
N VAL A 101 7.57 -9.14 3.42
CA VAL A 101 6.48 -9.30 4.40
C VAL A 101 6.73 -10.47 5.34
N GLN A 102 7.22 -11.59 4.81
CA GLN A 102 7.53 -12.76 5.63
C GLN A 102 8.74 -12.50 6.53
N ASP A 103 9.76 -11.82 6.03
CA ASP A 103 10.95 -11.45 6.79
C ASP A 103 10.60 -10.49 7.93
N GLU A 104 9.79 -9.46 7.66
CA GLU A 104 9.34 -8.53 8.69
C GLU A 104 8.48 -9.24 9.75
N PHE A 105 7.60 -10.16 9.32
CA PHE A 105 6.83 -10.99 10.24
C PHE A 105 7.72 -11.86 11.12
N ARG A 106 8.71 -12.55 10.53
CA ARG A 106 9.67 -13.39 11.25
C ARG A 106 10.52 -12.58 12.22
N ARG A 107 10.93 -11.36 11.84
CA ARG A 107 11.76 -10.48 12.66
C ARG A 107 10.99 -9.92 13.86
N SER A 108 9.78 -9.42 13.61
CA SER A 108 9.10 -8.52 14.56
C SER A 108 7.92 -9.18 15.28
N TYR A 109 7.35 -10.27 14.73
CA TYR A 109 6.10 -10.85 15.22
C TYR A 109 6.18 -12.34 15.58
N ALA A 110 7.13 -13.10 15.03
CA ALA A 110 7.19 -14.55 15.27
C ALA A 110 7.53 -14.95 16.72
N SER A 111 8.11 -14.05 17.51
CA SER A 111 8.44 -14.29 18.93
C SER A 111 7.38 -13.75 19.91
N LEU A 112 6.31 -13.12 19.42
CA LEU A 112 5.24 -12.64 20.29
C LEU A 112 4.41 -13.84 20.77
N SER A 113 4.51 -14.15 22.06
CA SER A 113 3.59 -15.08 22.71
C SER A 113 2.19 -14.45 22.68
N ILE A 114 1.28 -15.03 21.91
CA ILE A 114 -0.12 -14.62 21.92
C ILE A 114 -0.69 -15.03 23.28
N PRO A 115 -1.17 -14.10 24.12
CA PRO A 115 -1.86 -14.46 25.36
C PRO A 115 -3.05 -15.34 25.01
N ASN A 116 -3.16 -16.48 25.70
CA ASN A 116 -4.22 -17.44 25.47
C ASN A 116 -5.53 -16.84 26.04
N GLU A 117 -6.40 -16.30 25.19
CA GLU A 117 -7.71 -15.75 25.57
C GLU A 117 -8.63 -16.78 26.25
N ALA A 118 -8.22 -18.06 26.31
CA ALA A 118 -8.94 -19.13 26.98
C ALA A 118 -8.77 -19.16 28.52
N GLU A 119 -7.86 -18.37 29.11
CA GLU A 119 -7.62 -18.38 30.57
C GLU A 119 -8.44 -17.33 31.34
N ASP A 120 -8.89 -16.24 30.68
CA ASP A 120 -9.65 -15.15 31.35
C ASP A 120 -11.13 -15.49 31.58
N GLU A 121 -11.69 -16.51 30.91
CA GLU A 121 -13.07 -16.96 31.18
C GLU A 121 -13.16 -17.95 32.36
N ALA A 122 -12.04 -18.57 32.76
CA ALA A 122 -12.03 -19.53 33.87
C ALA A 122 -12.04 -18.83 35.24
N GLU A 123 -11.34 -17.72 35.41
CA GLU A 123 -11.28 -16.98 36.70
C GLU A 123 -12.59 -16.26 37.04
N ALA A 124 -13.41 -15.88 36.05
CA ALA A 124 -14.71 -15.25 36.30
C ALA A 124 -15.78 -16.23 36.85
N SER A 125 -15.51 -17.54 36.80
CA SER A 125 -16.47 -18.57 37.24
C SER A 125 -16.21 -19.11 38.65
N GLU A 126 -15.03 -18.87 39.24
CA GLU A 126 -14.67 -19.39 40.58
C GLU A 126 -14.99 -18.45 41.74
N GLU A 127 -15.22 -17.14 41.52
CA GLU A 127 -15.57 -16.20 42.62
C GLU A 127 -17.07 -16.26 43.05
N GLY A 128 -17.89 -17.10 42.41
CA GLY A 128 -19.36 -17.13 42.61
C GLY A 128 -19.91 -18.07 43.70
N ILE A 129 -19.08 -18.86 44.41
CA ILE A 129 -19.60 -19.85 45.38
C ILE A 129 -18.90 -19.73 46.74
N GLN A 130 -19.35 -18.79 47.56
CA GLN A 130 -19.43 -18.98 49.01
C GLN A 130 -20.86 -18.70 49.49
N VAL A 131 -21.63 -19.78 49.55
CA VAL A 131 -22.98 -19.82 50.15
C VAL A 131 -22.84 -19.76 51.67
N SER A 132 -23.57 -18.82 52.27
CA SER A 132 -23.76 -18.68 53.71
C SER A 132 -24.39 -19.94 54.34
N VAL A 133 -23.86 -20.37 55.48
CA VAL A 133 -24.57 -21.18 56.48
C VAL A 133 -24.47 -20.46 57.81
#